data_AF-A0A919LXB1-F1
#
_entry.id   AF-A0A919LXB1-F1
#
_cell.length_a   1.000
_cell.length_b   1.000
_cell.length_c   1.000
_cell.angle_alpha   90.00
_cell.angle_beta   90.00
_cell.angle_gamma   90.00
#
_symmetry.space_group_name_H-M   'P 1'
#
loop_
_entity.id
_entity.type
_entity.pdbx_description
1 polymer ?
#
loop_
_entity_poly.entity_id
_entity_poly.type
_entity_poly.pdbx_seq_one_letter_code
_entity_poly.pdbx_strand_id
1 'polypeptide(L)'
;MGAPHEEARAKRLAEGREYVEVLPRMSLEQVAQVLAGARAVVSVDTGLSHLTAALDKPNFTLYGPTDPGLIGGYGKNQHIVRPENSASTGDIAASRIHLLLQNQGLL
;
A
#
# COMPACT_ATOMS: atom_id res chain seq x y z
N MET A 1 -14.71 -3.45 3.72
CA MET A 1 -13.60 -3.81 2.81
C MET A 1 -13.68 -5.30 2.50
N GLY A 2 -13.26 -5.76 1.32
CA GLY A 2 -13.13 -7.19 1.03
C GLY A 2 -14.26 -7.78 0.19
N ALA A 3 -14.46 -7.27 -1.02
CA ALA A 3 -15.26 -7.97 -2.02
C ALA A 3 -14.67 -9.37 -2.28
N PRO A 4 -15.47 -10.39 -2.62
CA PRO A 4 -14.98 -11.77 -2.77
C PRO A 4 -13.78 -11.92 -3.72
N HIS A 5 -13.71 -11.08 -4.76
CA HIS A 5 -12.60 -11.09 -5.71
C HIS A 5 -11.29 -10.50 -5.15
N GLU A 6 -11.36 -9.59 -4.18
CA GLU A 6 -10.18 -9.05 -3.48
C GLU A 6 -9.61 -10.10 -2.54
N GLU A 7 -10.47 -10.81 -1.82
CA GLU A 7 -10.09 -11.89 -0.91
C GLU A 7 -9.41 -13.05 -1.66
N ALA A 8 -9.99 -13.48 -2.79
CA ALA A 8 -9.41 -14.52 -3.64
C ALA A 8 -8.02 -14.10 -4.17
N ARG A 9 -7.85 -12.82 -4.54
CA ARG A 9 -6.56 -12.29 -4.96
C ARG A 9 -5.54 -12.31 -3.83
N ALA A 10 -5.92 -11.86 -2.63
CA ALA A 10 -5.06 -11.86 -1.45
C ALA A 10 -4.61 -13.28 -1.07
N LYS A 11 -5.53 -14.25 -1.08
CA LYS A 11 -5.23 -15.67 -0.85
C LYS A 11 -4.20 -16.22 -1.83
N ARG A 12 -4.34 -15.91 -3.13
CA ARG A 12 -3.36 -16.30 -4.14
C ARG A 12 -1.98 -15.66 -3.94
N LEU A 13 -1.91 -14.44 -3.41
CA LEU A 13 -0.64 -13.78 -3.11
C LEU A 13 0.04 -14.38 -1.86
N ALA A 14 -0.74 -14.82 -0.88
CA ALA A 14 -0.26 -15.43 0.36
C ALA A 14 0.11 -16.92 0.22
N GLU A 15 -0.40 -17.60 -0.81
CA GLU A 15 -0.17 -19.02 -1.03
C GLU A 15 1.33 -19.38 -1.03
N GLY A 16 1.72 -20.32 -0.15
CA GLY A 16 3.11 -20.75 0.03
C GLY A 16 4.01 -19.77 0.78
N ARG A 17 3.47 -18.72 1.43
CA ARG A 17 4.25 -17.70 2.14
C ARG A 17 3.82 -17.58 3.60
N GLU A 18 4.61 -18.14 4.51
CA GLU A 18 4.33 -18.13 5.96
C GLU A 18 4.38 -16.73 6.60
N TYR A 19 5.07 -15.78 5.96
CA TYR A 19 5.19 -14.40 6.42
C TYR A 19 4.07 -13.48 5.92
N VAL A 20 3.05 -14.01 5.24
CA VAL A 20 1.91 -13.24 4.71
C VAL A 20 0.62 -13.70 5.37
N GLU A 21 -0.05 -12.78 6.06
CA GLU A 21 -1.38 -13.00 6.63
C GLU A 21 -2.45 -12.33 5.75
N VAL A 22 -3.50 -13.09 5.39
CA VAL A 22 -4.69 -12.52 4.75
C VAL A 22 -5.69 -12.16 5.84
N LEU A 23 -5.90 -10.86 6.05
CA LEU A 23 -6.83 -10.37 7.05
C LEU A 23 -8.28 -10.82 6.74
N PRO A 24 -9.07 -11.18 7.77
CA PRO A 24 -10.49 -11.44 7.59
C PRO A 24 -11.25 -10.17 7.20
N ARG A 25 -12.53 -10.29 6.83
CA ARG A 25 -13.39 -9.12 6.64
C ARG A 25 -13.48 -8.33 7.94
N MET A 26 -13.21 -7.03 7.83
CA MET A 26 -13.13 -6.09 8.93
C MET A 26 -13.94 -4.82 8.65
N SER A 27 -14.35 -4.14 9.72
CA SER A 27 -14.88 -2.78 9.63
C SER A 27 -13.77 -1.80 9.24
N LEU A 28 -14.15 -0.59 8.79
CA LEU A 28 -13.17 0.46 8.46
C LEU A 28 -12.29 0.83 9.67
N GLU A 29 -12.89 0.87 10.86
CA GLU A 29 -12.19 1.15 12.12
C GLU A 29 -11.15 0.06 12.45
N GLN A 30 -11.51 -1.21 12.30
CA GLN A 30 -10.58 -2.32 12.53
C GLN A 30 -9.41 -2.27 11.55
N VAL A 31 -9.66 -1.94 10.27
CA VAL A 31 -8.59 -1.73 9.29
C VAL A 31 -7.71 -0.54 9.70
N ALA A 32 -8.28 0.56 10.19
CA ALA A 32 -7.52 1.70 10.68
C ALA A 32 -6.60 1.32 11.85
N GLN A 33 -7.06 0.46 12.76
CA GLN A 33 -6.24 -0.04 13.87
C GLN A 33 -5.05 -0.89 13.39
N VAL A 34 -5.27 -1.75 12.39
CA VAL A 34 -4.16 -2.51 11.77
C VAL A 34 -3.15 -1.58 11.10
N LEU A 35 -3.63 -0.60 10.33
CA LEU A 35 -2.76 0.40 9.69
C LEU A 35 -2.00 1.23 10.73
N ALA A 36 -2.62 1.56 11.86
CA ALA A 36 -1.99 2.29 12.94
C ALA A 36 -0.83 1.52 13.59
N GLY A 37 -0.85 0.18 13.55
CA GLY A 37 0.25 -0.67 14.01
C GLY A 37 1.36 -0.91 12.98
N ALA A 38 1.15 -0.57 11.71
CA ALA A 38 2.11 -0.84 10.65
C ALA A 38 3.36 0.04 10.75
N ARG A 39 4.55 -0.56 10.53
CA ARG A 39 5.82 0.19 10.40
C ARG A 39 5.86 0.98 9.09
N ALA A 40 5.33 0.38 8.03
CA ALA A 40 5.19 0.98 6.71
C ALA A 40 4.01 0.32 5.97
N VAL A 41 3.44 1.04 5.01
CA VAL A 41 2.35 0.56 4.16
C VAL A 41 2.75 0.72 2.70
N VAL A 42 2.48 -0.28 1.88
CA VAL A 42 2.58 -0.20 0.42
C VAL A 42 1.17 -0.35 -0.13
N SER A 43 0.70 0.63 -0.88
CA SER A 43 -0.69 0.71 -1.32
C SER A 43 -0.78 1.12 -2.79
N VAL A 44 -1.86 0.73 -3.46
CA VAL A 44 -2.28 1.34 -4.72
C VAL A 44 -3.23 2.50 -4.43
N ASP A 45 -3.36 3.42 -5.38
CA ASP A 45 -4.23 4.59 -5.33
C ASP A 45 -5.71 4.21 -5.10
N THR A 46 -6.09 4.09 -3.83
CA THR A 46 -7.41 3.67 -3.34
C THR A 46 -7.71 4.40 -2.05
N GLY A 47 -8.99 4.43 -1.63
CA GLY A 47 -9.43 5.09 -0.39
C GLY A 47 -8.67 4.69 0.88
N LEU A 48 -8.06 3.50 0.93
CA LEU A 48 -7.22 3.07 2.06
C LEU A 48 -5.90 3.85 2.15
N SER A 49 -5.33 4.29 1.03
CA SER A 49 -4.12 5.11 1.02
C SER A 49 -4.34 6.43 1.77
N HIS A 50 -5.52 7.04 1.62
CA HIS A 50 -5.90 8.23 2.37
C HIS A 50 -6.06 7.97 3.87
N LEU A 51 -6.64 6.83 4.25
CA LEU A 51 -6.75 6.45 5.65
C LEU A 51 -5.36 6.27 6.28
N THR A 52 -4.41 5.66 5.56
CA THR A 52 -3.03 5.55 6.01
C THR A 52 -2.36 6.92 6.18
N ALA A 53 -2.59 7.84 5.24
CA ALA A 53 -2.07 9.20 5.33
C ALA A 53 -2.62 9.96 6.55
N ALA A 54 -3.91 9.80 6.85
CA ALA A 54 -4.55 10.39 8.03
C ALA A 54 -4.01 9.83 9.37
N LEU A 55 -3.45 8.63 9.35
CA LEU A 55 -2.80 8.00 10.51
C LEU A 55 -1.31 8.35 10.64
N ASP A 56 -0.80 9.27 9.80
CA ASP A 56 0.62 9.69 9.75
C ASP A 56 1.62 8.53 9.60
N LYS A 57 1.20 7.46 8.90
CA LYS A 57 2.03 6.28 8.68
C LYS A 57 2.86 6.40 7.40
N PRO A 58 4.13 5.96 7.40
CA PRO A 58 4.92 5.85 6.18
C PRO A 58 4.17 5.02 5.13
N ASN A 59 3.84 5.65 4.01
CA ASN A 59 2.98 5.06 2.99
C ASN A 59 3.62 5.23 1.61
N PHE A 60 3.85 4.13 0.92
CA PHE A 60 4.42 4.08 -0.41
C PHE A 60 3.30 3.78 -1.40
N THR A 61 2.76 4.83 -2.01
CA THR A 61 1.62 4.71 -2.92
C THR A 61 2.10 4.52 -4.35
N LEU A 62 1.67 3.42 -4.96
CA LEU A 62 1.97 3.04 -6.33
C LEU A 62 0.98 3.74 -7.27
N TYR A 63 1.48 4.69 -8.06
CA TYR A 63 0.69 5.41 -9.04
C TYR A 63 0.99 4.94 -10.46
N GLY A 64 -0.07 4.65 -11.21
CA GLY A 64 -0.01 4.36 -12.64
C GLY A 64 -0.31 5.62 -13.46
N PRO A 65 -1.41 5.67 -14.22
CA PRO A 65 -1.74 6.83 -15.04
C PRO A 65 -2.31 7.99 -14.21
N THR A 66 -2.82 7.70 -13.00
CA THR A 66 -3.46 8.72 -12.15
C THR A 66 -2.45 9.72 -11.61
N ASP A 67 -2.82 11.00 -11.61
CA ASP A 67 -1.96 12.07 -11.11
C ASP A 67 -2.06 12.23 -9.58
N PRO A 68 -0.99 11.93 -8.82
CA PRO A 68 -0.94 12.15 -7.37
C PRO A 68 -1.06 13.62 -6.98
N GLY A 69 -0.82 14.57 -7.89
CA GLY A 69 -1.03 16.01 -7.61
C GLY A 69 -2.49 16.40 -7.40
N LEU A 70 -3.43 15.56 -7.86
CA LEU A 70 -4.88 15.83 -7.78
C LEU A 70 -5.58 15.09 -6.64
N ILE A 71 -5.04 13.93 -6.24
CA ILE A 71 -5.68 12.99 -5.31
C ILE A 71 -4.69 12.34 -4.32
N GLY A 72 -3.47 12.85 -4.20
CA GLY A 72 -2.47 12.32 -3.28
C GLY A 72 -2.97 12.31 -1.84
N GLY A 73 -2.65 11.25 -1.10
CA GLY A 73 -2.89 11.23 0.36
C GLY A 73 -2.16 12.40 1.02
N TYR A 74 -2.91 13.30 1.64
CA TYR A 74 -2.34 14.39 2.43
C TYR A 74 -2.00 13.88 3.84
N GLY A 75 -0.73 13.90 4.20
CA GLY A 75 -0.22 13.43 5.50
C GLY A 75 1.31 13.47 5.55
N LYS A 76 1.91 13.23 6.71
CA LYS A 76 3.37 13.09 6.81
C LYS A 76 3.81 11.73 6.24
N ASN A 77 5.05 11.65 5.75
CA ASN A 77 5.69 10.40 5.28
C ASN A 77 4.98 9.70 4.12
N GLN A 78 4.41 10.46 3.19
CA GLN A 78 3.78 9.94 1.97
C GLN A 78 4.80 9.91 0.82
N HIS A 79 5.03 8.72 0.28
CA HIS A 79 6.00 8.47 -0.78
C HIS A 79 5.27 8.08 -2.07
N ILE A 80 5.37 8.93 -3.08
CA ILE A 80 4.83 8.66 -4.41
C ILE A 80 5.82 7.77 -5.15
N VAL A 81 5.36 6.59 -5.59
CA VAL A 81 6.16 5.68 -6.42
C VAL A 81 5.51 5.54 -7.79
N ARG A 82 6.27 5.84 -8.84
CA ARG A 82 5.85 5.75 -10.23
C ARG A 82 6.83 4.89 -11.03
N PRO A 83 6.35 4.17 -12.06
CA PRO A 83 7.25 3.52 -13.02
C PRO A 83 8.10 4.57 -13.76
N GLU A 84 9.34 4.20 -14.09
CA GLU A 84 10.30 5.12 -14.72
C GLU A 84 9.97 5.43 -16.18
N ASN A 85 9.41 4.45 -16.91
CA ASN A 85 9.22 4.51 -18.37
C ASN A 85 7.81 4.11 -18.83
N SER A 86 6.83 4.06 -17.92
CA SER A 86 5.46 3.65 -18.28
C SER A 86 4.41 4.40 -17.46
N ALA A 87 3.14 4.07 -17.69
CA ALA A 87 2.02 4.51 -16.85
C ALA A 87 1.39 3.35 -16.06
N SER A 88 2.03 2.17 -16.04
CA SER A 88 1.47 0.97 -15.40
C SER A 88 2.12 0.75 -14.03
N THR A 89 1.30 0.58 -12.99
CA THR A 89 1.79 0.19 -11.66
C THR A 89 2.48 -1.17 -11.66
N GLY A 90 2.15 -2.05 -12.62
CA GLY A 90 2.77 -3.37 -12.76
C GLY A 90 4.26 -3.32 -13.12
N ASP A 91 4.75 -2.20 -13.66
CA ASP A 91 6.15 -2.04 -14.06
C ASP A 91 7.03 -1.53 -12.90
N ILE A 92 6.44 -1.30 -11.72
CA ILE A 92 7.18 -0.93 -10.52
C ILE A 92 7.78 -2.21 -9.92
N ALA A 93 9.10 -2.36 -10.03
CA ALA A 93 9.82 -3.51 -9.50
C ALA A 93 9.75 -3.55 -7.96
N ALA A 94 9.52 -4.75 -7.40
CA ALA A 94 9.52 -4.96 -5.95
C ALA A 94 10.85 -4.56 -5.28
N SER A 95 11.98 -4.74 -5.98
CA SER A 95 13.31 -4.29 -5.52
C SER A 95 13.39 -2.78 -5.30
N ARG A 96 12.66 -1.99 -6.09
CA ARG A 96 12.59 -0.54 -5.91
C ARG A 96 11.91 -0.18 -4.60
N ILE A 97 10.81 -0.85 -4.27
CA ILE A 97 10.11 -0.65 -2.99
C ILE A 97 10.99 -1.09 -1.82
N HIS A 98 11.67 -2.22 -1.95
CA HIS A 98 12.60 -2.70 -0.92
C HIS A 98 13.71 -1.69 -0.63
N LEU A 99 14.34 -1.13 -1.67
CA LEU A 99 15.36 -0.09 -1.52
C LEU A 99 14.81 1.18 -0.86
N LEU A 100 13.60 1.61 -1.23
CA LEU A 100 12.96 2.77 -0.62
C LEU A 100 12.69 2.56 0.88
N LEU A 101 12.22 1.36 1.26
CA LEU A 101 12.00 1.01 2.66
C LEU A 101 13.31 0.98 3.46
N GLN A 102 14.39 0.42 2.90
CA GLN A 102 15.72 0.43 3.53
C GLN A 102 16.25 1.86 3.74
N ASN A 103 16.13 2.72 2.73
CA ASN A 103 16.60 4.11 2.81
C ASN A 103 15.85 4.95 3.84
N GLN A 104 14.63 4.56 4.21
CA GLN A 104 13.85 5.19 5.27
C GLN A 104 14.07 4.53 6.65
N GLY A 105 14.95 3.52 6.75
CA GLY A 105 15.17 2.77 8.00
C GLY A 105 13.94 1.99 8.45
N LEU A 106 13.10 1.55 7.49
CA LEU A 106 11.84 0.83 7.74
C LEU A 106 11.96 -0.69 7.56
N LEU A 107 13.15 -1.18 7.24
CA LEU A 107 13.52 -2.60 7.29
C LEU A 107 14.65 -2.76 8.30
#